data_AF-A0A7V9CGJ1-F1
#
_entry.id   AF-A0A7V9CGJ1-F1
#
_cell.length_a   1.000
_cell.length_b   1.000
_cell.length_c   1.000
_cell.angle_alpha   90.00
_cell.angle_beta   90.00
_cell.angle_gamma   90.00
#
_symmetry.space_group_name_H-M   'P 1'
#
loop_
_entity.id
_entity.type
_entity.pdbx_description
1 polymer ?
#
loop_
_entity_poly.entity_id
_entity_poly.type
_entity_poly.pdbx_seq_one_letter_code
_entity_poly.pdbx_strand_id
1 'polypeptide(L)'
;MTLWLPFIDTAKSYRSTFVSLKQSLPAGWQCIASQGIGESQRAMLHYFADVVTRRIERAGDTGGCELLLVQTTASDQDSPGDAWRKIWEGQRPGERHERYRLYRRT
;
A
#
# COMPACT_ATOMS: atom_id res chain seq x y z
N MET A 1 -31.96 11.65 14.70
CA MET A 1 -30.55 11.84 14.29
C MET A 1 -30.03 10.52 13.77
N THR A 2 -30.00 10.36 12.46
CA THR A 2 -29.63 9.11 11.79
C THR A 2 -28.11 8.95 11.76
N LEU A 3 -27.59 8.04 12.58
CA LEU A 3 -26.20 7.54 12.59
C LEU A 3 -25.91 6.65 11.37
N TRP A 4 -26.20 7.14 10.16
CA TRP A 4 -25.98 6.39 8.91
C TRP A 4 -24.70 6.81 8.17
N LEU A 5 -23.98 7.82 8.66
CA LEU A 5 -22.70 8.26 8.11
C LEU A 5 -21.53 7.27 8.30
N PRO A 6 -21.35 6.55 9.43
CA PRO A 6 -20.11 5.79 9.63
C PRO A 6 -19.96 4.61 8.65
N PHE A 7 -21.07 3.99 8.21
CA PHE A 7 -21.02 2.89 7.25
C PHE A 7 -20.63 3.33 5.83
N ILE A 8 -21.16 4.48 5.37
CA ILE A 8 -20.87 5.01 4.03
C ILE A 8 -19.42 5.50 3.93
N ASP A 9 -18.90 6.12 4.99
CA ASP A 9 -17.52 6.60 5.02
C ASP A 9 -16.51 5.44 5.05
N THR A 10 -16.82 4.38 5.81
CA THR A 10 -16.01 3.15 5.81
C THR A 10 -15.96 2.49 4.43
N ALA A 11 -17.05 2.56 3.65
CA ALA A 11 -17.12 2.02 2.31
C ALA A 11 -16.27 2.78 1.27
N LYS A 12 -15.89 4.05 1.52
CA LYS A 12 -15.01 4.86 0.66
C LYS A 12 -13.60 5.06 1.23
N SER A 13 -13.35 4.55 2.43
CA SER A 13 -12.13 4.77 3.19
C SER A 13 -10.96 3.91 2.70
N TYR A 14 -9.74 4.39 2.93
CA TYR A 14 -8.49 3.62 2.81
C TYR A 14 -8.46 2.37 3.72
N ARG A 15 -9.34 2.30 4.73
CA ARG A 15 -9.41 1.19 5.68
C ARG A 15 -9.54 -0.16 4.99
N SER A 16 -10.49 -0.32 4.07
CA SER A 16 -10.72 -1.60 3.39
C SER A 16 -9.50 -1.98 2.53
N THR A 17 -8.92 -1.01 1.82
CA THR A 17 -7.72 -1.19 1.00
C THR A 17 -6.52 -1.64 1.85
N PHE A 18 -6.21 -0.97 2.96
CA PHE A 18 -5.04 -1.29 3.77
C PHE A 18 -5.24 -2.52 4.67
N VAL A 19 -6.46 -2.83 5.08
CA VAL A 19 -6.77 -4.11 5.73
C VAL A 19 -6.56 -5.26 4.73
N SER A 20 -7.00 -5.11 3.47
CA SER A 20 -6.72 -6.10 2.42
C SER A 20 -5.23 -6.25 2.15
N LEU A 21 -4.47 -5.15 2.13
CA LEU A 21 -3.01 -5.20 2.05
C LEU A 21 -2.44 -6.05 3.19
N LYS A 22 -2.83 -5.81 4.45
CA LYS A 22 -2.36 -6.57 5.61
C LYS A 22 -2.57 -8.08 5.44
N GLN A 23 -3.72 -8.47 4.92
CA GLN A 23 -4.07 -9.89 4.67
C GLN A 23 -3.21 -10.52 3.57
N SER A 24 -2.68 -9.72 2.66
CA SER A 24 -1.80 -10.19 1.58
C SER A 24 -0.31 -10.30 1.99
N LEU A 25 0.05 -9.82 3.18
CA LEU A 25 1.43 -9.85 3.63
C LEU A 25 1.88 -11.30 3.91
N PRO A 26 3.02 -11.76 3.37
CA PRO A 26 3.56 -13.08 3.67
C PRO A 26 3.84 -13.26 5.16
N ALA A 27 3.62 -14.45 5.71
CA ALA A 27 3.95 -14.73 7.10
C ALA A 27 5.44 -14.45 7.40
N GLY A 28 5.73 -13.77 8.50
CA GLY A 28 7.11 -13.48 8.92
C GLY A 28 7.83 -12.35 8.17
N TRP A 29 7.12 -11.55 7.37
CA TRP A 29 7.69 -10.36 6.74
C TRP A 29 8.38 -9.46 7.78
N GLN A 30 9.56 -8.95 7.44
CA GLN A 30 10.36 -8.12 8.36
C GLN A 30 10.38 -6.64 7.97
N CYS A 31 10.39 -6.37 6.65
CA CYS A 31 10.48 -5.01 6.15
C CYS A 31 9.68 -4.81 4.87
N ILE A 32 9.09 -3.61 4.75
CA ILE A 32 8.44 -3.11 3.55
C ILE A 32 9.08 -1.77 3.18
N ALA A 33 9.71 -1.72 2.00
CA ALA A 33 10.10 -0.46 1.37
C ALA A 33 8.86 0.18 0.73
N SER A 34 8.81 1.52 0.67
CA SER A 34 7.73 2.25 0.00
C SER A 34 8.25 3.26 -1.00
N GLN A 35 7.54 3.38 -2.12
CA GLN A 35 7.78 4.36 -3.17
C GLN A 35 6.48 5.07 -3.56
N GLY A 36 6.53 6.39 -3.72
CA GLY A 36 5.43 7.25 -4.14
C GLY A 36 4.37 7.50 -3.06
N ILE A 37 4.56 7.00 -1.83
CA ILE A 37 3.54 7.09 -0.77
C ILE A 37 3.71 8.36 0.06
N GLY A 38 2.66 9.18 0.12
CA GLY A 38 2.62 10.40 0.92
C GLY A 38 2.51 10.13 2.44
N GLU A 39 2.84 11.14 3.25
CA GLU A 39 2.88 10.99 4.72
C GLU A 39 1.53 10.60 5.33
N SER A 40 0.44 11.19 4.84
CA SER A 40 -0.91 10.85 5.29
C SER A 40 -1.26 9.39 5.03
N GLN A 41 -0.89 8.84 3.86
CA GLN A 41 -1.15 7.44 3.53
C GLN A 41 -0.27 6.50 4.34
N ARG A 42 0.98 6.88 4.64
CA ARG A 42 1.84 6.13 5.56
C ARG A 42 1.27 6.08 6.98
N ALA A 43 0.75 7.20 7.48
CA ALA A 43 0.06 7.22 8.78
C ALA A 43 -1.17 6.30 8.78
N MET A 44 -1.93 6.27 7.68
CA MET A 44 -3.08 5.36 7.52
C MET A 44 -2.68 3.89 7.38
N LEU A 45 -1.56 3.59 6.70
CA LEU A 45 -0.99 2.24 6.65
C LEU A 45 -0.64 1.74 8.05
N HIS A 46 0.03 2.58 8.85
CA HIS A 46 0.33 2.27 10.24
C HIS A 46 -0.96 2.04 11.03
N TYR A 47 -1.94 2.95 10.93
CA TYR A 47 -3.18 2.88 11.69
C TYR A 47 -4.06 1.66 11.35
N PHE A 48 -4.22 1.31 10.06
CA PHE A 48 -5.14 0.24 9.64
C PHE A 48 -4.46 -1.11 9.43
N ALA A 49 -3.19 -1.13 9.04
CA ALA A 49 -2.46 -2.34 8.71
C ALA A 49 -1.36 -2.70 9.72
N ASP A 50 -1.02 -1.81 10.66
CA ASP A 50 0.17 -1.95 11.52
C ASP A 50 1.46 -2.08 10.69
N VAL A 51 1.51 -1.34 9.59
CA VAL A 51 2.62 -1.37 8.62
C VAL A 51 3.38 -0.06 8.68
N VAL A 52 4.67 -0.14 9.04
CA VAL A 52 5.61 0.98 8.96
C VAL A 52 6.53 0.76 7.76
N THR A 53 6.54 1.71 6.82
CA THR A 53 7.34 1.61 5.60
C THR A 53 8.62 2.43 5.65
N ARG A 54 9.67 1.92 5.01
CA ARG A 54 10.91 2.67 4.73
C ARG A 54 10.79 3.38 3.39
N ARG A 55 10.89 4.72 3.39
CA ARG A 55 10.77 5.53 2.18
C ARG A 55 12.03 5.45 1.32
N ILE A 56 11.93 4.96 0.10
CA ILE A 56 13.05 4.91 -0.85
C ILE A 56 13.52 6.33 -1.19
N GLU A 57 12.61 7.30 -1.24
CA GLU A 57 12.94 8.70 -1.54
C GLU A 57 13.82 9.34 -0.45
N ARG A 58 13.87 8.75 0.75
CA ARG A 58 14.78 9.18 1.83
C ARG A 58 16.00 8.27 1.98
N ALA A 59 15.84 6.96 1.76
CA ALA A 59 16.90 5.98 1.95
C ALA A 59 17.84 5.84 0.74
N GLY A 60 17.38 6.19 -0.46
CA GLY A 60 18.11 6.01 -1.72
C GLY A 60 17.93 4.63 -2.36
N ASP A 61 17.51 3.62 -1.59
CA ASP A 61 17.23 2.27 -2.07
C ASP A 61 16.12 1.58 -1.26
N THR A 62 15.87 0.30 -1.55
CA THR A 62 14.92 -0.54 -0.78
C THR A 62 15.51 -1.01 0.56
N GLY A 63 16.78 -0.77 0.85
CA GLY A 63 17.49 -1.15 2.07
C GLY A 63 17.39 -2.64 2.39
N GLY A 64 17.39 -3.49 1.35
CA GLY A 64 17.31 -4.95 1.48
C GLY A 64 15.93 -5.50 1.85
N CYS A 65 14.88 -4.68 1.86
CA CYS A 65 13.53 -5.18 2.17
C CYS A 65 13.03 -6.13 1.06
N GLU A 66 12.45 -7.25 1.48
CA GLU A 66 11.91 -8.26 0.57
C GLU A 66 10.58 -7.82 -0.07
N LEU A 67 9.95 -6.81 0.51
CA LEU A 67 8.67 -6.28 0.08
C LEU A 67 8.82 -4.82 -0.34
N LEU A 68 8.12 -4.47 -1.41
CA LEU A 68 8.06 -3.13 -1.95
C LEU A 68 6.59 -2.75 -2.18
N LEU A 69 6.13 -1.70 -1.49
CA LEU A 69 4.81 -1.12 -1.69
C LEU A 69 4.94 0.16 -2.52
N VAL A 70 4.34 0.17 -3.70
CA VAL A 70 4.38 1.31 -4.61
C VAL A 70 2.99 1.92 -4.72
N GLN A 71 2.90 3.24 -4.56
CA GLN A 71 1.75 4.01 -5.01
C GLN A 71 1.97 4.46 -6.45
N THR A 72 1.09 4.03 -7.34
CA THR A 72 1.14 4.34 -8.77
C THR A 72 -0.18 4.98 -9.22
N THR A 73 -0.23 5.37 -10.48
CA THR A 73 -1.51 5.69 -11.13
C THR A 73 -2.09 4.47 -11.85
N ALA A 74 -3.36 4.53 -12.25
CA ALA A 74 -4.01 3.46 -13.01
C ALA A 74 -3.44 3.27 -14.42
N SER A 75 -2.90 4.34 -15.02
CA SER A 75 -2.22 4.32 -16.33
C SER A 75 -0.76 3.89 -16.24
N ASP A 76 -0.20 3.88 -15.04
CA ASP A 76 1.18 3.52 -14.81
C ASP A 76 1.38 2.01 -14.95
N GLN A 77 2.19 1.64 -15.94
CA GLN A 77 2.57 0.25 -16.25
C GLN A 77 3.98 -0.07 -15.76
N ASP A 78 4.68 0.89 -15.15
CA ASP A 78 6.05 0.69 -14.73
C ASP A 78 6.11 -0.37 -13.63
N SER A 79 6.81 -1.46 -13.95
CA SER A 79 7.19 -2.48 -13.00
C SER A 79 8.52 -2.08 -12.38
N PRO A 80 8.75 -2.31 -11.08
CA PRO A 80 10.04 -2.05 -10.42
C PRO A 80 11.19 -2.97 -10.92
N GLY A 81 11.01 -3.69 -12.03
CA GLY A 81 11.97 -4.59 -12.67
C GLY A 81 11.62 -6.07 -12.51
N ASP A 82 12.35 -6.94 -13.21
CA ASP A 82 12.08 -8.38 -13.26
C ASP A 82 12.31 -9.11 -11.92
N ALA A 83 13.11 -8.54 -11.02
CA ALA A 83 13.37 -9.07 -9.69
C ALA A 83 12.17 -8.94 -8.73
N TRP A 84 11.07 -8.32 -9.18
CA TRP A 84 9.90 -8.04 -8.36
C TRP A 84 8.65 -8.69 -8.95
N ARG A 85 8.00 -9.50 -8.13
CA ARG A 85 6.72 -10.11 -8.47
C ARG A 85 5.60 -9.40 -7.73
N LYS A 86 4.60 -8.91 -8.46
CA LYS A 86 3.38 -8.36 -7.85
C LYS A 86 2.62 -9.47 -7.14
N ILE A 87 2.36 -9.29 -5.85
CA ILE A 87 1.60 -10.25 -5.01
C ILE A 87 0.24 -9.70 -4.57
N TRP A 88 0.06 -8.37 -4.62
CA TRP A 88 -1.23 -7.74 -4.31
C TRP A 88 -1.37 -6.40 -5.03
N GLU A 89 -2.61 -6.03 -5.32
CA GLU A 89 -2.99 -4.74 -5.84
C GLU A 89 -4.31 -4.29 -5.20
N GLY A 90 -4.40 -3.01 -4.85
CA GLY A 90 -5.60 -2.42 -4.29
C GLY A 90 -5.74 -0.96 -4.65
N GLN A 91 -6.96 -0.45 -4.53
CA GLN A 91 -7.29 0.96 -4.70
C GLN A 91 -8.30 1.37 -3.62
N ARG A 92 -8.39 2.66 -3.34
CA ARG A 92 -9.47 3.19 -2.51
C ARG A 92 -10.81 3.03 -3.25
N PRO A 93 -11.89 2.60 -2.60
CA PRO A 93 -13.18 2.49 -3.28
C PRO A 93 -13.65 3.85 -3.84
N GLY A 94 -14.05 3.87 -5.10
CA GLY A 94 -14.44 5.09 -5.82
C GLY A 94 -13.28 5.94 -6.35
N GLU A 95 -12.04 5.65 -5.97
CA GLU A 95 -10.86 6.25 -6.57
C GLU A 95 -10.49 5.49 -7.85
N ARG A 96 -10.25 6.21 -8.95
CA ARG A 96 -9.97 5.60 -10.26
C ARG A 96 -8.52 5.78 -10.69
N HIS A 97 -7.82 6.77 -10.13
CA HIS A 97 -6.48 7.11 -10.56
C HIS A 97 -5.43 6.51 -9.65
N GLU A 98 -5.64 6.47 -8.33
CA GLU A 98 -4.66 5.95 -7.38
C GLU A 98 -4.69 4.42 -7.31
N ARG A 99 -3.51 3.80 -7.35
CA ARG A 99 -3.32 2.36 -7.16
C ARG A 99 -2.20 2.11 -6.16
N TYR A 100 -2.37 1.10 -5.32
CA TYR A 100 -1.32 0.54 -4.49
C TYR A 100 -0.98 -0.85 -4.99
N ARG A 101 0.30 -1.13 -5.19
CA ARG A 101 0.80 -2.43 -5.63
C ARG A 101 1.87 -2.92 -4.66
N LEU A 102 1.69 -4.12 -4.14
CA LEU A 102 2.68 -4.79 -3.30
C LEU A 102 3.44 -5.80 -4.15
N TYR A 103 4.76 -5.69 -4.10
CA TYR A 103 5.68 -6.57 -4.76
C TYR A 103 6.52 -7.33 -3.73
N ARG A 104 6.88 -8.56 -4.08
CA ARG A 104 7.85 -9.37 -3.37
C ARG A 104 9.06 -9.61 -4.25
N ARG A 105 10.25 -9.50 -3.66
CA ARG A 105 11.50 -9.84 -4.32
C ARG A 105 11.57 -11.34 -4.59
N THR A 106 11.91 -11.73 -5.81
CA THR A 106 12.12 -13.13 -6.22
C THR A 106 13.54 -13.60 -5.99
#